data_AF-V6MCW5-F1
#
_entry.id   AF-V6MCW5-F1
#
_cell.length_a   1.000
_cell.length_b   1.000
_cell.length_c   1.000
_cell.angle_alpha   90.00
_cell.angle_beta   90.00
_cell.angle_gamma   90.00
#
_symmetry.space_group_name_H-M   'P 1'
#
loop_
_entity.id
_entity.type
_entity.pdbx_description
1 polymer ?
#
loop_
_entity_poly.entity_id
_entity_poly.type
_entity_poly.pdbx_seq_one_letter_code
_entity_poly.pdbx_strand_id
1 'polypeptide(L)' 'MEPKEMVQMGRFRQKVIQLAIVEKKSIYETAIACGCTAEKVKRVIKKWKALTRNHVSRQPSSKNE' A
#
# COMPACT_ATOMS: atom_id res chain seq x y z
N MET A 1 5.43 -10.24 -12.40
CA MET A 1 4.80 -9.42 -11.35
C MET A 1 3.68 -8.62 -12.01
N GLU A 2 2.47 -9.19 -12.15
CA GLU A 2 1.35 -8.46 -12.76
C GLU A 2 0.67 -7.56 -11.69
N PRO A 3 0.58 -6.24 -11.92
CA PRO A 3 0.04 -5.27 -10.96
C PRO A 3 -1.49 -5.25 -10.94
N LYS A 4 -2.17 -6.41 -11.00
CA LYS A 4 -3.64 -6.47 -11.06
C LYS A 4 -4.33 -5.96 -9.80
N GLU A 5 -3.66 -5.99 -8.64
CA GLU A 5 -4.19 -5.42 -7.39
C GLU A 5 -4.03 -3.89 -7.28
N MET A 6 -3.14 -3.28 -8.08
CA MET A 6 -2.99 -1.82 -8.11
C MET A 6 -4.11 -1.15 -8.92
N VAL A 7 -4.70 -1.86 -9.88
CA VAL A 7 -5.74 -1.33 -10.78
C VAL A 7 -7.03 -0.97 -10.01
N GLN A 8 -7.31 -1.63 -8.87
CA GLN A 8 -8.44 -1.30 -8.00
C GLN A 8 -8.09 -0.34 -6.86
N MET A 9 -6.84 0.11 -6.74
CA MET A 9 -6.49 1.15 -5.77
C MET A 9 -6.85 2.51 -6.35
N GLY A 10 -7.87 3.17 -5.79
CA GLY A 10 -8.21 4.54 -6.18
C GLY A 10 -6.98 5.46 -6.14
N ARG A 11 -6.89 6.42 -7.08
CA ARG A 11 -5.74 7.32 -7.29
C ARG A 11 -5.12 7.87 -5.99
N PHE A 12 -5.98 8.15 -5.00
CA PHE A 12 -5.56 8.57 -3.66
C PHE A 12 -4.66 7.55 -2.95
N ARG A 13 -5.05 6.27 -2.90
CA ARG A 13 -4.28 5.23 -2.20
C ARG A 13 -2.95 4.99 -2.89
N GLN A 14 -2.95 4.96 -4.22
CA GLN A 14 -1.72 4.77 -5.00
C GLN A 14 -0.73 5.91 -4.72
N LYS A 15 -1.19 7.17 -4.72
CA LYS A 15 -0.35 8.33 -4.40
C LYS A 15 0.21 8.27 -2.98
N VAL A 16 -0.61 7.89 -1.98
CA VAL A 16 -0.17 7.73 -0.59
C VAL A 16 0.91 6.65 -0.45
N ILE A 17 0.74 5.49 -1.09
CA ILE A 17 1.72 4.41 -1.04
C ILE A 17 3.00 4.81 -1.77
N GLN A 18 2.91 5.48 -2.91
CA GLN A 18 4.07 5.99 -3.62
C GLN A 18 4.87 6.97 -2.76
N LEU A 19 4.24 7.98 -2.17
CA LEU A 19 4.91 8.96 -1.32
C LEU A 19 5.49 8.33 -0.05
N ALA A 20 4.72 7.50 0.66
CA ALA A 20 5.12 6.98 1.96
C ALA A 20 6.08 5.77 1.88
N ILE A 21 5.99 4.95 0.83
CA ILE A 21 6.79 3.71 0.71
C ILE A 21 7.94 3.88 -0.28
N VAL A 22 7.70 4.49 -1.44
CA VAL A 22 8.73 4.63 -2.49
C VAL A 22 9.63 5.82 -2.18
N GLU A 23 9.05 7.01 -1.96
CA GLU A 23 9.81 8.21 -1.58
C GLU A 23 10.21 8.23 -0.09
N LYS A 24 9.72 7.27 0.71
CA LYS A 24 9.97 7.18 2.17
C LYS A 24 9.66 8.48 2.94
N LYS A 25 8.72 9.29 2.45
CA LYS A 25 8.29 10.52 3.12
C LYS A 25 7.56 10.22 4.43
N SER A 26 7.60 11.19 5.35
CA SER A 26 6.87 11.06 6.61
C SER A 26 5.36 11.04 6.38
N ILE A 27 4.65 10.41 7.33
CA ILE A 27 3.18 10.32 7.31
C ILE A 27 2.55 11.72 7.25
N TYR A 28 3.12 12.67 8.00
CA TYR A 28 2.63 14.06 8.04
C TYR A 28 2.84 14.80 6.72
N GLU A 29 4.01 14.66 6.09
CA GLU A 29 4.27 15.26 4.77
C GLU A 29 3.34 14.68 3.70
N THR A 30 3.13 13.35 3.75
CA THR A 30 2.18 12.68 2.85
C THR A 30 0.75 13.16 3.09
N ALA A 31 0.36 13.40 4.34
CA ALA A 31 -0.96 13.91 4.70
C ALA A 31 -1.18 15.33 4.15
N ILE A 32 -0.17 16.21 4.25
CA ILE A 32 -0.18 17.56 3.69
C ILE A 32 -0.30 17.50 2.15
N ALA A 33 0.55 16.72 1.49
CA ALA A 33 0.56 16.59 0.03
C ALA A 33 -0.73 15.99 -0.56
N CYS A 34 -1.44 15.19 0.23
CA CYS A 34 -2.73 14.60 -0.15
C CYS A 34 -3.94 15.37 0.39
N GLY A 35 -3.76 16.46 1.14
CA GLY A 35 -4.86 17.25 1.71
C GLY A 35 -5.76 16.45 2.65
N CYS A 36 -5.17 15.63 3.54
CA CYS A 36 -5.92 14.71 4.39
C CYS A 36 -5.26 14.53 5.76
N THR A 37 -5.90 13.78 6.67
CA THR A 37 -5.36 13.56 8.02
C THR A 37 -4.30 12.47 8.06
N ALA A 38 -3.32 12.62 8.95
CA ALA A 38 -2.27 11.62 9.17
C ALA A 38 -2.82 10.24 9.57
N GLU A 39 -3.97 10.20 10.27
CA GLU A 39 -4.67 8.95 10.58
C GLU A 39 -5.17 8.21 9.33
N LYS A 40 -5.65 8.95 8.32
CA LYS A 40 -6.12 8.36 7.06
C LYS A 40 -4.95 7.74 6.30
N VAL A 41 -3.80 8.42 6.28
CA VAL A 41 -2.55 7.92 5.72
C VAL A 41 -2.08 6.65 6.44
N LYS A 42 -2.06 6.66 7.79
CA LYS A 42 -1.74 5.47 8.60
C LYS A 42 -2.62 4.27 8.26
N ARG A 43 -3.94 4.46 8.13
CA ARG A 43 -4.87 3.38 7.77
C ARG A 43 -4.62 2.82 6.38
N VAL A 44 -4.33 3.67 5.39
CA VAL A 44 -3.99 3.24 4.04
C VAL A 44 -2.71 2.40 4.03
N ILE A 45 -1.66 2.87 4.70
CA ILE A 45 -0.39 2.14 4.81
C ILE A 45 -0.58 0.81 5.55
N LYS A 46 -1.32 0.80 6.66
CA LYS A 46 -1.62 -0.41 7.43
C LYS A 46 -2.39 -1.44 6.58
N LYS A 47 -3.40 -0.99 5.84
CA LYS A 47 -4.19 -1.86 4.95
C LYS A 47 -3.33 -2.39 3.78
N TRP A 48 -2.50 -1.55 3.19
CA TRP A 48 -1.56 -1.97 2.15
C TRP A 48 -0.55 -2.98 2.66
N LYS A 49 0.04 -2.75 3.86
CA LYS A 49 0.91 -3.71 4.55
C LYS A 49 0.22 -5.04 4.83
N ALA A 50 -1.05 -5.03 5.24
CA ALA A 50 -1.81 -6.25 5.47
C ALA A 50 -2.05 -7.03 4.17
N LEU A 51 -2.42 -6.33 3.08
CA LEU A 51 -2.62 -6.93 1.76
C LEU A 51 -1.32 -7.53 1.21
N THR A 52 -0.20 -6.79 1.24
CA THR A 52 1.09 -7.32 0.77
C THR A 52 1.61 -8.46 1.63
N ARG A 53 1.39 -8.44 2.95
CA ARG A 53 1.80 -9.54 3.84
C ARG A 53 0.98 -10.81 3.58
N ASN A 54 -0.30 -10.68 3.26
CA ASN A 54 -1.11 -11.81 2.77
C ASN A 54 -0.67 -12.29 1.39
N HIS A 55 -0.13 -11.41 0.54
CA HIS A 55 0.41 -11.80 -0.75
C HIS A 55 1.77 -12.52 -0.66
N VAL A 56 2.57 -12.24 0.38
CA VAL A 56 3.78 -13.01 0.73
C VAL A 56 3.42 -14.34 1.39
N SER A 57 2.32 -14.40 2.14
CA SER A 57 1.84 -15.63 2.79
C SER A 57 0.94 -16.51 1.90
N ARG A 58 0.52 -16.01 0.73
CA ARG A 58 -0.06 -16.78 -0.38
C ARG A 58 0.95 -16.85 -1.52
N GLN A 59 2.15 -17.35 -1.26
CA GLN A 59 2.61 -18.36 -2.20
C GLN A 59 1.71 -19.57 -1.95
N PRO A 60 0.89 -20.07 -2.90
CA PRO A 60 0.72 -21.51 -2.92
C PRO A 60 2.14 -22.05 -3.06
N SER A 61 2.67 -22.68 -2.00
CA SER A 61 3.62 -23.76 -2.23
C SER A 61 2.92 -24.67 -3.23
N SER A 62 3.37 -24.67 -4.48
CA SER A 62 3.15 -25.81 -5.35
C SER A 62 3.62 -27.00 -4.54
N LYS A 63 2.67 -27.78 -4.03
CA LYS A 63 2.92 -29.15 -3.61
C LYS A 63 3.44 -29.85 -4.85
N ASN A 64 4.73 -30.13 -4.85
CA ASN A 64 5.28 -31.23 -5.62
C ASN A 64 4.49 -32.49 -5.23
N GLU A 65 3.84 -33.11 -6.21
CA GLU A 65 3.63 -34.55 -6.26
C GLU A 65 3.73 -34.98 -7.73
#